data_AF-A0A1H2L1Z7-F1
#
_entry.id   AF-A0A1H2L1Z7-F1
#
_cell.length_a   1.000
_cell.length_b   1.000
_cell.length_c   1.000
_cell.angle_alpha   90.00
_cell.angle_beta   90.00
_cell.angle_gamma   90.00
#
_symmetry.space_group_name_H-M   'P 1'
#
loop_
_entity.id
_entity.type
_entity.pdbx_description
1 polymer ?
#
loop_
_entity_poly.entity_id
_entity_poly.type
_entity_poly.pdbx_seq_one_letter_code
_entity_poly.pdbx_strand_id
1 'polypeptide(L)'
;MSSSPAHGPALERITTVEVDGDEATVRSIIDVGILPTYYEYRLVRRGSEWRIGQILSFLDPPGSLLVDDAEAARLLAGSTEEAPLSDIDPGLELDLPALFSAGRQVVFFEEPATIEVTELGEITCHLGALTVRDFGYGDSDLEPLGRRVPAGSYPVEVATVGRTNVAVRVRLSELPPVSWHPATRTNGSHVVGVDYGNVAILDLASLVRCDAQHVEELFEAQAQRLSNAPGTVFSLNGETNDAAMVTSGYGDGGYPCYWGVAADGTLAALVVDFLVLVEAKVSTITVPWRSGPASAPELSGCDLAITDDGGSFTVEYRGRNIDKIRVLAPNGVVLVDGYRLGLSVTGDWHRQTWRPAAPPPSGSVLEVTMDNGYRHT
;
A
#
# COMPACT_ATOMS: atom_id res chain seq x y z
N MET A 1 -34.66 -7.33 -19.39
CA MET A 1 -33.22 -7.57 -19.54
C MET A 1 -32.97 -8.99 -19.07
N SER A 2 -32.54 -9.89 -19.96
CA SER A 2 -32.24 -11.29 -19.59
C SER A 2 -30.86 -11.29 -18.96
N SER A 3 -30.75 -11.45 -17.64
CA SER A 3 -29.47 -11.73 -17.00
C SER A 3 -29.13 -13.18 -17.33
N SER A 4 -28.18 -13.41 -18.22
CA SER A 4 -27.54 -14.72 -18.33
C SER A 4 -26.94 -15.06 -16.96
N PRO A 5 -27.07 -16.31 -16.49
CA PRO A 5 -26.46 -16.71 -15.24
C PRO A 5 -24.93 -16.55 -15.35
N ALA A 6 -24.30 -16.04 -14.27
CA ALA A 6 -22.85 -15.83 -14.22
C ALA A 6 -22.07 -17.16 -14.36
N HIS A 7 -22.71 -18.26 -13.97
CA HIS A 7 -22.19 -19.63 -14.05
C HIS A 7 -23.09 -20.50 -14.92
N GLY A 8 -22.50 -21.33 -15.77
CA GLY A 8 -23.29 -22.21 -16.63
C GLY A 8 -22.46 -23.24 -17.39
N PRO A 9 -22.96 -24.48 -17.58
CA PRO A 9 -22.22 -25.53 -18.30
C PRO A 9 -21.84 -25.20 -19.75
N ALA A 10 -22.49 -24.20 -20.35
CA ALA A 10 -22.19 -23.72 -21.69
C ALA A 10 -21.07 -22.65 -21.72
N LEU A 11 -20.77 -22.04 -20.57
CA LEU A 11 -19.76 -20.99 -20.40
C LEU A 11 -18.52 -21.51 -19.68
N GLU A 12 -18.67 -22.59 -18.90
CA GLU A 12 -17.61 -23.15 -18.06
C GLU A 12 -17.11 -24.50 -18.57
N ARG A 13 -15.80 -24.67 -18.53
CA ARG A 13 -15.16 -25.96 -18.75
C ARG A 13 -14.61 -26.49 -17.43
N ILE A 14 -15.12 -27.64 -16.99
CA ILE A 14 -14.57 -28.36 -15.81
C ILE A 14 -13.16 -28.85 -16.16
N THR A 15 -12.20 -28.54 -15.30
CA THR A 15 -10.79 -28.93 -15.44
C THR A 15 -10.44 -30.08 -14.52
N THR A 16 -11.01 -30.12 -13.31
CA THR A 16 -10.68 -31.13 -12.30
C THR A 16 -11.88 -31.41 -11.40
N VAL A 17 -12.00 -32.65 -10.94
CA VAL A 17 -12.98 -33.08 -9.93
C VAL A 17 -12.27 -33.99 -8.95
N GLU A 18 -12.25 -33.60 -7.68
CA GLU A 18 -11.71 -34.36 -6.56
C GLU A 18 -12.85 -34.63 -5.57
N VAL A 19 -12.99 -35.88 -5.10
CA VAL A 19 -14.05 -36.28 -4.17
C VAL A 19 -13.41 -36.96 -2.97
N ASP A 20 -13.70 -36.46 -1.77
CA ASP A 20 -13.29 -37.06 -0.51
C ASP A 20 -14.51 -37.26 0.40
N GLY A 21 -15.00 -38.50 0.46
CA GLY A 21 -16.18 -38.87 1.24
C GLY A 21 -17.43 -38.10 0.82
N ASP A 22 -17.93 -37.26 1.73
CA ASP A 22 -19.11 -36.40 1.53
C ASP A 22 -18.74 -34.96 1.13
N GLU A 23 -17.48 -34.71 0.77
CA GLU A 23 -16.99 -33.43 0.24
C GLU A 23 -16.40 -33.62 -1.16
N ALA A 24 -16.49 -32.59 -1.99
CA ALA A 24 -15.88 -32.61 -3.32
C ALA A 24 -15.42 -31.21 -3.72
N THR A 25 -14.31 -31.16 -4.44
CA THR A 25 -13.77 -29.95 -5.05
C THR A 25 -13.86 -30.07 -6.56
N VAL A 26 -14.60 -29.17 -7.20
CA VAL A 26 -14.71 -29.10 -8.67
C VAL A 26 -14.04 -27.82 -9.12
N ARG A 27 -13.09 -27.92 -10.05
CA ARG A 27 -12.42 -26.76 -10.65
C ARG A 27 -12.92 -26.53 -12.07
N SER A 28 -13.16 -25.28 -12.43
CA SER A 28 -13.58 -24.89 -13.77
C SER A 28 -12.87 -23.63 -14.26
N ILE A 29 -13.00 -23.35 -15.56
CA ILE A 29 -12.51 -22.14 -16.19
C ILE A 29 -13.62 -21.52 -17.04
N ILE A 30 -13.79 -20.20 -16.94
CA ILE A 30 -14.51 -19.37 -17.89
C ILE A 30 -13.48 -18.65 -18.74
N ASP A 31 -13.43 -19.00 -20.03
CA ASP A 31 -12.50 -18.41 -21.00
C ASP A 31 -13.27 -17.52 -21.98
N VAL A 32 -14.04 -16.57 -21.42
CA VAL A 32 -14.92 -15.68 -22.17
C VAL A 32 -14.67 -14.24 -21.69
N GLY A 33 -13.69 -13.57 -22.28
CA GLY A 33 -13.28 -12.23 -21.83
C GLY A 33 -11.87 -11.84 -22.31
N ILE A 34 -11.29 -10.83 -21.66
CA ILE A 34 -9.91 -10.38 -21.91
C ILE A 34 -8.91 -11.32 -21.20
N LEU A 35 -9.29 -11.84 -20.03
CA LEU A 35 -8.52 -12.82 -19.26
C LEU A 35 -9.43 -13.97 -18.82
N PRO A 36 -8.93 -15.22 -18.75
CA PRO A 36 -9.67 -16.33 -18.19
C PRO A 36 -9.91 -16.11 -16.69
N THR A 37 -11.01 -16.68 -16.18
CA THR A 37 -11.29 -16.75 -14.73
C THR A 37 -11.40 -18.20 -14.31
N TYR A 38 -10.73 -18.55 -13.23
CA TYR A 38 -10.71 -19.90 -12.67
C TYR A 38 -11.67 -19.97 -11.49
N TYR A 39 -12.38 -21.08 -11.33
CA TYR A 39 -13.31 -21.26 -10.23
C TYR A 39 -13.03 -22.56 -9.49
N GLU A 40 -13.18 -22.52 -8.17
CA GLU A 40 -13.23 -23.69 -7.31
C GLU A 40 -14.59 -23.75 -6.62
N TYR A 41 -15.31 -24.83 -6.85
CA TYR A 41 -16.56 -25.15 -6.17
C TYR A 41 -16.24 -26.15 -5.07
N ARG A 42 -16.55 -25.79 -3.82
CA ARG A 42 -16.51 -26.73 -2.69
C ARG A 42 -17.92 -27.24 -2.44
N LEU A 43 -18.13 -28.52 -2.69
CA LEU A 43 -19.42 -29.20 -2.62
C LEU A 43 -19.50 -30.09 -1.40
N VAL A 44 -20.71 -30.19 -0.84
CA VAL A 44 -21.02 -31.11 0.26
C VAL A 44 -22.17 -32.01 -0.16
N ARG A 45 -22.04 -33.30 0.14
CA ARG A 45 -23.07 -34.30 -0.12
C ARG A 45 -24.15 -34.25 0.95
N ARG A 46 -25.40 -34.24 0.50
CA ARG A 46 -26.61 -34.29 1.34
C ARG A 46 -27.54 -35.36 0.77
N GLY A 47 -27.48 -36.55 1.35
CA GLY A 47 -28.19 -37.72 0.84
C GLY A 47 -27.61 -38.17 -0.50
N SER A 48 -28.43 -38.16 -1.55
CA SER A 48 -28.01 -38.50 -2.92
C SER A 48 -27.56 -37.30 -3.75
N GLU A 49 -27.62 -36.07 -3.21
CA GLU A 49 -27.35 -34.84 -3.95
C GLU A 49 -26.06 -34.18 -3.48
N TRP A 50 -25.33 -33.58 -4.43
CA TRP A 50 -24.24 -32.65 -4.15
C TRP A 50 -24.79 -31.23 -4.13
N ARG A 51 -24.39 -30.45 -3.14
CA ARG A 51 -24.73 -29.03 -3.04
C ARG A 51 -23.46 -28.20 -3.01
N ILE A 52 -23.46 -27.09 -3.73
CA ILE A 52 -22.40 -26.10 -3.67
C ILE A 52 -22.47 -25.44 -2.29
N GLY A 53 -21.43 -25.61 -1.49
CA GLY A 53 -21.25 -24.92 -0.22
C GLY A 53 -20.55 -23.59 -0.39
N GLN A 54 -19.57 -23.53 -1.30
CA GLN A 54 -18.78 -22.34 -1.61
C GLN A 54 -18.40 -22.31 -3.08
N ILE A 55 -18.29 -21.11 -3.64
CA ILE A 55 -17.69 -20.83 -4.95
C ILE A 55 -16.58 -19.82 -4.69
N LEU A 56 -15.36 -20.16 -5.09
CA LEU A 56 -14.20 -19.28 -5.09
C LEU A 56 -13.83 -18.97 -6.54
N SER A 57 -13.33 -17.77 -6.79
CA SER A 57 -12.87 -17.32 -8.11
C SER A 57 -11.44 -16.84 -8.00
N PHE A 58 -10.60 -17.21 -8.94
CA PHE A 58 -9.19 -16.89 -8.98
C PHE A 58 -8.80 -16.33 -10.34
N LEU A 59 -7.80 -15.44 -10.35
CA LEU A 59 -7.24 -14.87 -11.57
C LEU A 59 -6.22 -15.81 -12.23
N ASP A 60 -5.53 -16.62 -11.42
CA ASP A 60 -4.49 -17.52 -11.87
C ASP A 60 -4.95 -18.99 -11.95
N PRO A 61 -4.34 -19.80 -12.84
CA PRO A 61 -4.62 -21.22 -12.90
C PRO A 61 -4.27 -21.92 -11.56
N PRO A 62 -5.06 -22.93 -11.14
CA PRO A 62 -4.75 -23.72 -9.95
C PRO A 62 -3.34 -24.33 -10.00
N GLY A 63 -2.60 -24.21 -8.90
CA GLY A 63 -1.23 -24.72 -8.77
C GLY A 63 -0.16 -23.87 -9.48
N SER A 64 -0.51 -22.70 -10.00
CA SER A 64 0.48 -21.76 -10.54
C SER A 64 1.29 -21.18 -9.39
N LEU A 65 2.61 -21.18 -9.53
CA LEU A 65 3.50 -20.53 -8.58
C LEU A 65 3.17 -19.04 -8.51
N LEU A 66 3.28 -18.44 -7.32
CA LEU A 66 3.15 -16.98 -7.19
C LEU A 66 4.17 -16.26 -8.07
N VAL A 67 5.41 -16.74 -8.08
CA VAL A 67 6.49 -16.30 -8.98
C VAL A 67 7.26 -17.53 -9.46
N ASP A 68 7.86 -17.46 -10.64
CA ASP A 68 8.72 -18.54 -11.11
C ASP A 68 10.07 -18.62 -10.36
N ASP A 69 10.78 -19.74 -10.50
CA ASP A 69 12.05 -19.98 -9.81
C ASP A 69 13.13 -18.91 -10.11
N ALA A 70 13.15 -18.37 -11.34
CA ALA A 70 14.13 -17.38 -11.73
C ALA A 70 13.84 -16.04 -11.06
N GLU A 71 12.57 -15.65 -10.99
CA GLU A 71 12.11 -14.46 -10.32
C GLU A 71 12.25 -14.56 -8.80
N ALA A 72 11.89 -15.70 -8.20
CA ALA A 72 12.15 -15.98 -6.79
C ALA A 72 13.63 -15.81 -6.43
N ALA A 73 14.53 -16.34 -7.26
CA ALA A 73 15.97 -16.18 -7.09
C ALA A 73 16.42 -14.72 -7.23
N ARG A 74 15.86 -13.97 -8.19
CA ARG A 74 16.12 -12.53 -8.39
C ARG A 74 15.73 -11.73 -7.14
N LEU A 75 14.50 -11.92 -6.66
CA LEU A 75 13.96 -11.22 -5.49
C LEU A 75 14.84 -11.49 -4.27
N LEU A 76 15.10 -12.75 -3.95
CA LEU A 76 15.92 -13.12 -2.79
C LEU A 76 17.36 -12.58 -2.87
N ALA A 77 17.94 -12.53 -4.07
CA ALA A 77 19.28 -11.99 -4.29
C ALA A 77 19.34 -10.45 -4.18
N GLY A 78 18.21 -9.75 -4.40
CA GLY A 78 18.13 -8.30 -4.31
C GLY A 78 18.22 -7.76 -2.87
N SER A 79 17.82 -8.55 -1.88
CA SER A 79 17.97 -8.21 -0.46
C SER A 79 19.33 -8.67 0.07
N THR A 80 20.07 -7.80 0.75
CA THR A 80 21.42 -8.10 1.29
C THR A 80 21.61 -7.57 2.71
N GLU A 81 22.51 -8.19 3.47
CA GLU A 81 22.88 -7.71 4.82
C GLU A 81 23.51 -6.31 4.80
N GLU A 82 24.15 -5.94 3.69
CA GLU A 82 24.95 -4.70 3.54
C GLU A 82 24.25 -3.58 2.74
N ALA A 83 22.98 -3.76 2.35
CA ALA A 83 22.27 -2.77 1.53
C ALA A 83 22.21 -1.38 2.21
N PRO A 84 22.60 -0.29 1.53
CA PRO A 84 22.75 1.01 2.18
C PRO A 84 21.45 1.51 2.80
N LEU A 85 21.58 2.21 3.93
CA LEU A 85 20.48 2.95 4.53
C LEU A 85 20.52 4.38 3.99
N SER A 86 19.43 4.82 3.37
CA SER A 86 19.32 6.19 2.87
C SER A 86 19.11 7.18 4.02
N ASP A 87 19.44 8.45 3.78
CA ASP A 87 19.10 9.52 4.70
C ASP A 87 17.60 9.82 4.63
N ILE A 88 17.04 10.28 5.75
CA ILE A 88 15.67 10.79 5.80
C ILE A 88 15.62 12.12 5.03
N ASP A 89 14.50 12.35 4.33
CA ASP A 89 14.21 13.67 3.77
C ASP A 89 14.18 14.73 4.90
N PRO A 90 14.96 15.83 4.78
CA PRO A 90 15.02 16.87 5.81
C PRO A 90 13.68 17.56 6.10
N GLY A 91 12.68 17.43 5.24
CA GLY A 91 11.31 17.89 5.50
C GLY A 91 10.58 17.11 6.59
N LEU A 92 11.01 15.87 6.85
CA LEU A 92 10.36 14.95 7.81
C LEU A 92 10.87 15.15 9.23
N GLU A 93 9.94 15.36 10.16
CA GLU A 93 10.18 15.37 11.61
C GLU A 93 9.55 14.12 12.23
N LEU A 94 10.29 13.01 12.16
CA LEU A 94 9.83 11.70 12.64
C LEU A 94 10.00 11.56 14.16
N ASP A 95 8.94 11.14 14.84
CA ASP A 95 8.96 10.62 16.21
C ASP A 95 8.28 9.25 16.25
N LEU A 96 8.88 8.28 15.54
CA LEU A 96 8.37 6.91 15.45
C LEU A 96 8.26 6.21 16.82
N PRO A 97 9.18 6.40 17.80
CA PRO A 97 8.99 5.86 19.15
C PRO A 97 7.72 6.35 19.85
N ALA A 98 7.34 7.62 19.66
CA ALA A 98 6.14 8.17 20.28
C ALA A 98 4.83 7.54 19.76
N LEU A 99 4.83 6.97 18.54
CA LEU A 99 3.68 6.23 18.00
C LEU A 99 3.40 4.94 18.79
N PHE A 100 4.41 4.37 19.44
CA PHE A 100 4.30 3.13 20.24
C PHE A 100 4.39 3.39 21.75
N SER A 101 4.13 4.63 22.18
CA SER A 101 4.10 4.99 23.59
C SER A 101 2.69 4.78 24.15
N ALA A 102 2.39 3.55 24.60
CA ALA A 102 1.08 3.20 25.17
C ALA A 102 0.67 4.18 26.30
N GLY A 103 -0.58 4.65 26.27
CA GLY A 103 -1.10 5.64 27.22
C GLY A 103 -0.81 7.10 26.86
N ARG A 104 0.03 7.38 25.84
CA ARG A 104 0.28 8.73 25.36
C ARG A 104 -1.03 9.38 24.88
N GLN A 105 -1.28 10.59 25.35
CA GLN A 105 -2.40 11.42 24.91
C GLN A 105 -2.05 12.11 23.60
N VAL A 106 -2.96 12.08 22.65
CA VAL A 106 -2.84 12.70 21.33
C VAL A 106 -4.15 13.39 20.96
N VAL A 107 -4.12 14.22 19.92
CA VAL A 107 -5.34 14.77 19.32
C VAL A 107 -5.65 13.98 18.05
N PHE A 108 -6.83 13.38 18.00
CA PHE A 108 -7.28 12.57 16.87
C PHE A 108 -8.68 13.04 16.45
N PHE A 109 -8.83 13.49 15.21
CA PHE A 109 -10.03 14.18 14.73
C PHE A 109 -10.50 15.32 15.65
N GLU A 110 -9.55 16.18 16.05
CA GLU A 110 -9.78 17.33 16.95
C GLU A 110 -10.21 16.97 18.38
N GLU A 111 -10.27 15.68 18.72
CA GLU A 111 -10.66 15.18 20.04
C GLU A 111 -9.46 14.54 20.76
N PRO A 112 -9.35 14.67 22.10
CA PRO A 112 -8.34 13.95 22.86
C PRO A 112 -8.54 12.44 22.74
N ALA A 113 -7.47 11.71 22.44
CA ALA A 113 -7.46 10.26 22.37
C ALA A 113 -6.17 9.69 22.97
N THR A 114 -6.15 8.37 23.17
CA THR A 114 -5.02 7.67 23.77
C THR A 114 -4.47 6.64 22.80
N ILE A 115 -3.15 6.55 22.71
CA ILE A 115 -2.47 5.47 21.99
C ILE A 115 -2.56 4.18 22.80
N GLU A 116 -3.05 3.13 22.18
CA GLU A 116 -2.97 1.75 22.66
C GLU A 116 -1.94 0.98 21.83
N VAL A 117 -1.23 0.05 22.45
CA VAL A 117 -0.26 -0.82 21.76
C VAL A 117 -0.60 -2.26 22.06
N THR A 118 -0.80 -3.05 21.01
CA THR A 118 -1.14 -4.46 21.09
C THR A 118 -0.03 -5.31 20.47
N GLU A 119 0.47 -6.29 21.22
CA GLU A 119 1.35 -7.32 20.67
C GLU A 119 0.50 -8.35 19.91
N LEU A 120 0.78 -8.55 18.63
CA LEU A 120 0.04 -9.50 17.78
C LEU A 120 0.57 -10.93 17.86
N GLY A 121 1.81 -11.09 18.33
CA GLY A 121 2.58 -12.34 18.28
C GLY A 121 3.94 -12.11 17.62
N GLU A 122 4.57 -13.18 17.15
CA GLU A 122 5.90 -13.13 16.52
C GLU A 122 5.85 -13.62 15.07
N ILE A 123 6.64 -12.99 14.20
CA ILE A 123 6.95 -13.51 12.86
C ILE A 123 8.36 -14.10 12.85
N THR A 124 8.53 -15.22 12.16
CA THR A 124 9.78 -15.93 11.98
C THR A 124 10.33 -15.59 10.61
N CYS A 125 11.56 -15.08 10.59
CA CYS A 125 12.29 -14.79 9.37
C CYS A 125 13.44 -15.78 9.21
N HIS A 126 13.48 -16.49 8.09
CA HIS A 126 14.43 -17.58 7.88
C HIS A 126 15.72 -17.12 7.23
N LEU A 127 15.61 -16.33 6.14
CA LEU A 127 16.75 -15.85 5.36
C LEU A 127 17.02 -14.36 5.55
N GLY A 128 16.28 -13.70 6.43
CA GLY A 128 16.42 -12.27 6.69
C GLY A 128 15.78 -11.36 5.63
N ALA A 129 15.22 -11.92 4.56
CA ALA A 129 14.61 -11.16 3.47
C ALA A 129 13.12 -10.94 3.77
N LEU A 130 12.77 -9.71 4.17
CA LEU A 130 11.40 -9.30 4.40
C LEU A 130 10.84 -8.56 3.18
N THR A 131 9.54 -8.66 2.96
CA THR A 131 8.78 -7.76 2.07
C THR A 131 7.65 -7.10 2.85
N VAL A 132 7.31 -5.87 2.46
CA VAL A 132 6.17 -5.13 2.99
C VAL A 132 5.31 -4.72 1.80
N ARG A 133 4.04 -5.12 1.80
CA ARG A 133 3.15 -4.91 0.68
C ARG A 133 1.69 -4.85 1.10
N ASP A 134 0.86 -4.33 0.20
CA ASP A 134 -0.57 -4.61 0.24
C ASP A 134 -0.82 -6.07 -0.14
N PHE A 135 -1.39 -6.83 0.79
CA PHE A 135 -1.61 -8.26 0.62
C PHE A 135 -2.95 -8.49 -0.07
N GLY A 136 -2.96 -9.36 -1.09
CA GLY A 136 -4.12 -9.57 -1.97
C GLY A 136 -3.81 -9.32 -3.45
N TYR A 137 -2.73 -8.57 -3.74
CA TYR A 137 -2.11 -8.61 -5.07
C TYR A 137 -1.31 -9.92 -5.23
N GLY A 138 -1.33 -10.50 -6.42
CA GLY A 138 -0.50 -11.66 -6.80
C GLY A 138 1.00 -11.33 -6.78
N ASP A 139 1.70 -11.44 -7.90
CA ASP A 139 3.11 -11.05 -8.01
C ASP A 139 3.32 -9.53 -8.17
N SER A 140 2.25 -8.76 -8.39
CA SER A 140 2.32 -7.33 -8.68
C SER A 140 2.86 -6.53 -7.48
N ASP A 141 3.88 -5.70 -7.73
CA ASP A 141 4.63 -4.93 -6.72
C ASP A 141 5.34 -5.80 -5.65
N LEU A 142 5.57 -7.09 -5.93
CA LEU A 142 6.37 -7.95 -5.06
C LEU A 142 7.85 -7.57 -5.14
N GLU A 143 8.32 -6.80 -4.17
CA GLU A 143 9.72 -6.42 -4.03
C GLU A 143 10.15 -6.52 -2.55
N PRO A 144 11.32 -7.13 -2.24
CA PRO A 144 11.83 -7.16 -0.89
C PRO A 144 12.33 -5.79 -0.42
N LEU A 145 12.41 -5.65 0.90
CA LEU A 145 13.26 -4.66 1.52
C LEU A 145 14.72 -4.95 1.17
N GLY A 146 15.47 -3.92 0.77
CA GLY A 146 16.84 -4.06 0.31
C GLY A 146 17.79 -4.57 1.40
N ARG A 147 17.57 -4.16 2.66
CA ARG A 147 18.36 -4.59 3.82
C ARG A 147 17.74 -5.84 4.45
N ARG A 148 18.56 -6.87 4.69
CA ARG A 148 18.17 -8.06 5.43
C ARG A 148 18.20 -7.83 6.95
N VAL A 149 17.31 -8.52 7.64
CA VAL A 149 17.35 -8.71 9.09
C VAL A 149 18.08 -10.01 9.44
N PRO A 150 18.61 -10.17 10.67
CA PRO A 150 19.08 -11.48 11.10
C PRO A 150 17.95 -12.53 11.03
N ALA A 151 18.31 -13.81 10.91
CA ALA A 151 17.32 -14.87 11.05
C ALA A 151 16.86 -14.97 12.51
N GLY A 152 15.56 -15.14 12.74
CA GLY A 152 14.99 -15.18 14.08
C GLY A 152 13.48 -15.02 14.12
N SER A 153 12.91 -15.08 15.31
CA SER A 153 11.51 -14.77 15.57
C SER A 153 11.43 -13.41 16.26
N TYR A 154 10.54 -12.56 15.77
CA TYR A 154 10.47 -11.16 16.13
C TYR A 154 9.05 -10.75 16.50
N PRO A 155 8.84 -10.13 17.66
CA PRO A 155 7.51 -9.69 18.07
C PRO A 155 7.02 -8.56 17.16
N VAL A 156 5.73 -8.61 16.85
CA VAL A 156 5.01 -7.64 16.06
C VAL A 156 4.03 -6.90 16.97
N GLU A 157 4.06 -5.58 16.91
CA GLU A 157 3.17 -4.72 17.67
C GLU A 157 2.43 -3.76 16.74
N VAL A 158 1.17 -3.50 17.05
CA VAL A 158 0.36 -2.48 16.38
C VAL A 158 -0.01 -1.42 17.39
N ALA A 159 0.23 -0.16 17.01
CA ALA A 159 -0.27 0.99 17.72
C ALA A 159 -1.62 1.41 17.13
N THR A 160 -2.58 1.74 17.99
CA THR A 160 -3.91 2.19 17.60
C THR A 160 -4.31 3.46 18.35
N VAL A 161 -5.22 4.22 17.73
CA VAL A 161 -6.00 5.25 18.40
C VAL A 161 -7.48 4.97 18.09
N GLY A 162 -8.26 4.67 19.12
CA GLY A 162 -9.61 4.14 18.95
C GLY A 162 -9.59 2.81 18.19
N ARG A 163 -10.17 2.78 16.99
CA ARG A 163 -10.17 1.59 16.10
C ARG A 163 -9.20 1.71 14.91
N THR A 164 -8.47 2.82 14.82
CA THR A 164 -7.59 3.11 13.69
C THR A 164 -6.16 2.72 14.04
N ASN A 165 -5.55 1.90 13.19
CA ASN A 165 -4.13 1.59 13.29
C ASN A 165 -3.31 2.84 12.93
N VAL A 166 -2.37 3.24 13.79
CA VAL A 166 -1.48 4.38 13.53
C VAL A 166 -0.11 3.96 13.02
N ALA A 167 0.37 2.80 13.45
CA ALA A 167 1.60 2.18 12.94
C ALA A 167 1.65 0.69 13.29
N VAL A 168 2.45 -0.07 12.54
CA VAL A 168 2.85 -1.44 12.91
C VAL A 168 4.37 -1.51 12.99
N ARG A 169 4.91 -2.26 13.95
CA ARG A 169 6.36 -2.52 14.03
C ARG A 169 6.69 -3.98 14.25
N VAL A 170 7.84 -4.38 13.72
CA VAL A 170 8.57 -5.59 14.09
C VAL A 170 9.76 -5.16 14.95
N ARG A 171 9.88 -5.67 16.18
CA ARG A 171 11.06 -5.40 17.01
C ARG A 171 12.15 -6.43 16.70
N LEU A 172 13.28 -5.95 16.18
CA LEU A 172 14.41 -6.78 15.76
C LEU A 172 15.48 -6.92 16.85
N SER A 173 15.48 -6.00 17.81
CA SER A 173 16.40 -5.95 18.94
C SER A 173 15.71 -5.36 20.17
N GLU A 174 16.25 -5.69 21.35
CA GLU A 174 15.91 -5.03 22.62
C GLU A 174 16.57 -3.65 22.76
N LEU A 175 17.58 -3.35 21.94
CA LEU A 175 18.21 -2.03 21.92
C LEU A 175 17.27 -1.01 21.26
N PRO A 176 17.04 0.16 21.87
CA PRO A 176 16.17 1.17 21.29
C PRO A 176 16.82 1.79 20.03
N PRO A 177 16.02 2.13 19.00
CA PRO A 177 16.51 2.87 17.85
C PRO A 177 16.91 4.30 18.26
N VAL A 178 18.05 4.76 17.75
CA VAL A 178 18.57 6.12 17.96
C VAL A 178 18.66 6.93 16.66
N SER A 179 18.59 6.25 15.50
CA SER A 179 18.40 6.88 14.20
C SER A 179 17.38 6.10 13.37
N TRP A 180 16.79 6.78 12.40
CA TRP A 180 15.78 6.23 11.51
C TRP A 180 16.21 6.42 10.06
N HIS A 181 15.85 5.46 9.22
CA HIS A 181 16.20 5.46 7.80
C HIS A 181 15.04 4.88 6.99
N PRO A 182 14.78 5.36 5.76
CA PRO A 182 13.83 4.71 4.86
C PRO A 182 14.14 3.21 4.71
N ALA A 183 13.13 2.37 4.87
CA ALA A 183 13.21 0.95 4.57
C ALA A 183 13.00 0.72 3.06
N THR A 184 14.01 1.12 2.29
CA THR A 184 13.97 1.11 0.83
C THR A 184 13.89 -0.32 0.29
N ARG A 185 12.88 -0.58 -0.55
CA ARG A 185 12.72 -1.79 -1.35
C ARG A 185 13.70 -1.79 -2.52
N THR A 186 13.91 -2.95 -3.14
CA THR A 186 14.83 -3.11 -4.29
C THR A 186 14.43 -2.31 -5.53
N ASN A 187 13.18 -1.87 -5.64
CA ASN A 187 12.71 -0.93 -6.67
C ASN A 187 13.03 0.55 -6.35
N GLY A 188 13.63 0.85 -5.19
CA GLY A 188 14.02 2.20 -4.77
C GLY A 188 12.96 2.96 -3.98
N SER A 189 11.75 2.41 -3.81
CA SER A 189 10.70 3.01 -2.96
C SER A 189 10.77 2.48 -1.53
N HIS A 190 10.50 3.33 -0.54
CA HIS A 190 10.23 2.91 0.85
C HIS A 190 8.75 3.08 1.22
N VAL A 191 7.92 3.45 0.25
CA VAL A 191 6.48 3.63 0.41
C VAL A 191 5.77 2.41 -0.16
N VAL A 192 4.84 1.86 0.62
CA VAL A 192 3.96 0.77 0.22
C VAL A 192 2.65 1.38 -0.24
N GLY A 193 2.28 1.12 -1.49
CA GLY A 193 0.96 1.47 -2.01
C GLY A 193 -0.06 0.45 -1.50
N VAL A 194 -1.23 0.94 -1.08
CA VAL A 194 -2.32 0.15 -0.53
C VAL A 194 -3.61 0.50 -1.26
N ASP A 195 -4.28 -0.54 -1.76
CA ASP A 195 -5.57 -0.51 -2.46
C ASP A 195 -6.58 -1.54 -1.88
N TYR A 196 -6.12 -2.53 -1.10
CA TYR A 196 -6.97 -3.46 -0.34
C TYR A 196 -7.07 -3.10 1.15
N GLY A 197 -6.74 -1.86 1.53
CA GLY A 197 -6.85 -1.37 2.90
C GLY A 197 -6.04 -2.13 3.95
N ASN A 198 -4.95 -2.80 3.56
CA ASN A 198 -4.08 -3.54 4.47
C ASN A 198 -2.59 -3.36 4.16
N VAL A 199 -1.76 -3.68 5.14
CA VAL A 199 -0.33 -3.87 4.95
C VAL A 199 0.07 -5.19 5.61
N ALA A 200 0.85 -5.98 4.89
CA ALA A 200 1.48 -7.18 5.41
C ALA A 200 3.00 -7.07 5.41
N ILE A 201 3.61 -7.61 6.46
CA ILE A 201 5.05 -7.82 6.61
C ILE A 201 5.29 -9.32 6.57
N LEU A 202 6.06 -9.78 5.59
CA LEU A 202 6.18 -11.21 5.28
C LEU A 202 7.63 -11.63 5.12
N ASP A 203 7.96 -12.86 5.51
CA ASP A 203 9.18 -13.53 5.07
C ASP A 203 9.08 -13.85 3.58
N LEU A 204 9.95 -13.22 2.78
CA LEU A 204 9.94 -13.38 1.33
C LEU A 204 10.27 -14.82 0.92
N ALA A 205 11.15 -15.51 1.68
CA ALA A 205 11.61 -16.85 1.31
C ALA A 205 10.50 -17.90 1.44
N SER A 206 9.58 -17.72 2.38
CA SER A 206 8.32 -18.48 2.45
C SER A 206 7.33 -18.06 1.37
N LEU A 207 7.14 -16.75 1.15
CA LEU A 207 6.14 -16.24 0.21
C LEU A 207 6.37 -16.71 -1.23
N VAL A 208 7.60 -16.64 -1.73
CA VAL A 208 7.92 -17.05 -3.13
C VAL A 208 7.79 -18.54 -3.40
N ARG A 209 7.57 -19.36 -2.36
CA ARG A 209 7.30 -20.80 -2.48
C ARG A 209 5.82 -21.13 -2.51
N CYS A 210 4.96 -20.14 -2.26
CA CYS A 210 3.52 -20.32 -2.30
C CYS A 210 3.03 -20.36 -3.76
N ASP A 211 1.95 -21.11 -3.98
CA ASP A 211 1.15 -20.93 -5.18
C ASP A 211 0.25 -19.69 -5.05
N ALA A 212 -0.15 -19.11 -6.18
CA ALA A 212 -0.91 -17.87 -6.24
C ALA A 212 -2.31 -18.02 -5.59
N GLN A 213 -2.95 -19.17 -5.78
CA GLN A 213 -4.28 -19.47 -5.22
C GLN A 213 -4.25 -19.47 -3.70
N HIS A 214 -3.24 -20.12 -3.11
CA HIS A 214 -3.05 -20.17 -1.67
C HIS A 214 -2.81 -18.79 -1.06
N VAL A 215 -2.08 -17.90 -1.76
CA VAL A 215 -1.90 -16.50 -1.31
C VAL A 215 -3.24 -15.75 -1.29
N GLU A 216 -4.08 -15.93 -2.31
CA GLU A 216 -5.43 -15.34 -2.36
C GLU A 216 -6.33 -15.89 -1.25
N GLU A 217 -6.32 -17.20 -1.00
CA GLU A 217 -7.07 -17.82 0.09
C GLU A 217 -6.61 -17.32 1.48
N LEU A 218 -5.29 -17.17 1.67
CA LEU A 218 -4.74 -16.59 2.89
C LEU A 218 -5.20 -15.14 3.08
N PHE A 219 -5.21 -14.34 2.01
CA PHE A 219 -5.70 -12.97 2.04
C PHE A 219 -7.17 -12.92 2.47
N GLU A 220 -8.06 -13.68 1.83
CA GLU A 220 -9.49 -13.71 2.19
C GLU A 220 -9.69 -14.10 3.67
N ALA A 221 -8.99 -15.15 4.12
CA ALA A 221 -9.07 -15.62 5.49
C ALA A 221 -8.57 -14.57 6.50
N GLN A 222 -7.50 -13.85 6.17
CA GLN A 222 -6.96 -12.81 7.05
C GLN A 222 -7.82 -11.54 7.03
N ALA A 223 -8.30 -11.10 5.87
CA ALA A 223 -9.19 -9.96 5.73
C ALA A 223 -10.46 -10.12 6.59
N GLN A 224 -11.01 -11.34 6.67
CA GLN A 224 -12.12 -11.64 7.56
C GLN A 224 -11.75 -11.46 9.05
N ARG A 225 -10.53 -11.86 9.46
CA ARG A 225 -10.06 -11.72 10.85
C ARG A 225 -9.82 -10.26 11.23
N LEU A 226 -9.28 -9.47 10.31
CA LEU A 226 -9.01 -8.03 10.51
C LEU A 226 -10.28 -7.22 10.82
N SER A 227 -11.46 -7.71 10.46
CA SER A 227 -12.73 -7.07 10.85
C SER A 227 -12.93 -6.99 12.38
N ASN A 228 -12.24 -7.83 13.15
CA ASN A 228 -12.42 -7.96 14.60
C ASN A 228 -11.14 -7.74 15.41
N ALA A 229 -10.01 -7.48 14.77
CA ALA A 229 -8.71 -7.32 15.44
C ALA A 229 -7.85 -6.27 14.71
N PRO A 230 -6.97 -5.55 15.42
CA PRO A 230 -6.07 -4.56 14.80
C PRO A 230 -5.06 -5.20 13.84
N GLY A 231 -4.83 -6.51 13.96
CA GLY A 231 -3.94 -7.26 13.10
C GLY A 231 -4.02 -8.76 13.35
N THR A 232 -3.31 -9.52 12.53
CA THR A 232 -3.18 -10.97 12.61
C THR A 232 -1.76 -11.39 12.28
N VAL A 233 -1.32 -12.50 12.87
CA VAL A 233 -0.09 -13.20 12.54
C VAL A 233 -0.47 -14.60 12.06
N PHE A 234 0.15 -15.07 10.98
CA PHE A 234 -0.20 -16.32 10.34
C PHE A 234 1.01 -16.95 9.65
N SER A 235 0.82 -18.20 9.21
CA SER A 235 1.81 -18.95 8.45
C SER A 235 1.46 -18.92 6.97
N LEU A 236 2.46 -18.65 6.14
CA LEU A 236 2.37 -18.70 4.69
C LEU A 236 2.34 -20.14 4.18
N ASN A 237 3.01 -21.08 4.84
CA ASN A 237 3.11 -22.47 4.39
C ASN A 237 2.61 -23.52 5.41
N GLY A 238 2.10 -23.06 6.57
CA GLY A 238 1.62 -23.90 7.66
C GLY A 238 2.68 -24.38 8.65
N GLU A 239 3.95 -23.97 8.50
CA GLU A 239 5.06 -24.45 9.35
C GLU A 239 5.32 -23.53 10.55
N THR A 240 5.50 -22.23 10.28
CA THR A 240 5.76 -21.20 11.29
C THR A 240 4.99 -19.93 10.97
N ASN A 241 4.70 -19.13 11.99
CA ASN A 241 4.20 -17.78 11.79
C ASN A 241 5.30 -16.93 11.16
N ASP A 242 5.16 -16.56 9.90
CA ASP A 242 6.16 -15.86 9.07
C ASP A 242 5.54 -14.69 8.29
N ALA A 243 4.28 -14.35 8.62
CA ALA A 243 3.58 -13.19 8.11
C ALA A 243 2.76 -12.50 9.21
N ALA A 244 2.72 -11.17 9.16
CA ALA A 244 1.78 -10.35 9.89
C ALA A 244 1.01 -9.47 8.91
N MET A 245 -0.28 -9.26 9.14
CA MET A 245 -1.14 -8.39 8.32
C MET A 245 -2.00 -7.54 9.24
N VAL A 246 -2.16 -6.27 8.88
CA VAL A 246 -2.90 -5.28 9.65
C VAL A 246 -3.74 -4.42 8.71
N THR A 247 -4.84 -3.84 9.17
CA THR A 247 -5.54 -2.83 8.37
C THR A 247 -4.69 -1.57 8.29
N SER A 248 -4.65 -0.92 7.13
CA SER A 248 -4.01 0.38 6.99
C SER A 248 -4.85 1.47 7.65
N GLY A 249 -4.21 2.55 8.14
CA GLY A 249 -4.85 3.56 8.98
C GLY A 249 -6.14 4.14 8.40
N TYR A 250 -6.04 4.98 7.38
CA TYR A 250 -7.21 5.58 6.72
C TYR A 250 -7.72 4.78 5.50
N GLY A 251 -7.19 3.58 5.26
CA GLY A 251 -7.50 2.77 4.07
C GLY A 251 -6.44 2.92 2.98
N ASP A 252 -6.88 3.16 1.75
CA ASP A 252 -6.00 3.19 0.58
C ASP A 252 -5.05 4.40 0.59
N GLY A 253 -3.82 4.22 0.10
CA GLY A 253 -2.81 5.26 0.10
C GLY A 253 -1.37 4.75 0.04
N GLY A 254 -0.42 5.66 0.21
CA GLY A 254 1.01 5.35 0.28
C GLY A 254 1.52 5.47 1.72
N TYR A 255 2.05 4.38 2.28
CA TYR A 255 2.54 4.34 3.65
C TYR A 255 4.05 4.07 3.72
N PRO A 256 4.84 4.98 4.32
CA PRO A 256 6.28 4.82 4.39
C PRO A 256 6.70 3.76 5.43
N CYS A 257 7.77 3.05 5.09
CA CYS A 257 8.43 2.09 5.94
C CYS A 257 9.80 2.63 6.38
N TYR A 258 10.17 2.37 7.63
CA TYR A 258 11.40 2.86 8.24
C TYR A 258 12.14 1.76 9.00
N TRP A 259 13.46 1.75 8.86
CA TRP A 259 14.39 1.05 9.72
C TRP A 259 14.77 1.93 10.91
N GLY A 260 14.57 1.40 12.11
CA GLY A 260 15.19 1.94 13.32
C GLY A 260 16.55 1.30 13.53
N VAL A 261 17.58 2.11 13.77
CA VAL A 261 18.97 1.66 13.98
C VAL A 261 19.39 2.00 15.39
N ALA A 262 19.91 1.00 16.12
CA ALA A 262 20.43 1.16 17.47
C ALA A 262 21.79 1.88 17.49
N ALA A 263 22.23 2.29 18.69
CA ALA A 263 23.48 3.02 18.86
C ALA A 263 24.74 2.24 18.46
N ASP A 264 24.66 0.90 18.39
CA ASP A 264 25.73 0.03 17.92
C ASP A 264 25.71 -0.20 16.40
N GLY A 265 24.75 0.40 15.68
CA GLY A 265 24.57 0.27 14.24
C GLY A 265 23.70 -0.91 13.81
N THR A 266 23.20 -1.73 14.73
CA THR A 266 22.30 -2.85 14.39
C THR A 266 20.86 -2.38 14.12
N LEU A 267 20.13 -3.15 13.30
CA LEU A 267 18.69 -2.90 13.10
C LEU A 267 17.93 -3.23 14.40
N ALA A 268 17.16 -2.26 14.88
CA ALA A 268 16.35 -2.37 16.09
C ALA A 268 14.86 -2.59 15.80
N ALA A 269 14.35 -2.00 14.72
CA ALA A 269 12.95 -2.12 14.36
C ALA A 269 12.70 -1.93 12.86
N LEU A 270 11.66 -2.56 12.35
CA LEU A 270 10.95 -2.16 11.12
C LEU A 270 9.65 -1.49 11.54
N VAL A 271 9.33 -0.31 11.01
CA VAL A 271 8.07 0.37 11.27
C VAL A 271 7.39 0.71 9.94
N VAL A 272 6.09 0.44 9.84
CA VAL A 272 5.24 1.05 8.82
C VAL A 272 4.38 2.10 9.51
N ASP A 273 4.48 3.35 9.06
CA ASP A 273 3.71 4.47 9.57
C ASP A 273 2.47 4.68 8.70
N PHE A 274 1.28 4.67 9.32
CA PHE A 274 0.02 4.89 8.61
C PHE A 274 -0.34 6.36 8.46
N LEU A 275 0.55 7.28 8.83
CA LEU A 275 0.41 8.73 8.66
C LEU A 275 -0.89 9.25 9.31
N VAL A 276 -1.30 8.63 10.42
CA VAL A 276 -2.54 8.98 11.13
C VAL A 276 -2.31 10.13 12.11
N LEU A 277 -1.17 10.13 12.78
CA LEU A 277 -0.79 11.11 13.80
C LEU A 277 0.31 12.04 13.26
N VAL A 278 0.01 12.66 12.11
CA VAL A 278 0.91 13.57 11.43
C VAL A 278 0.26 14.93 11.22
N GLU A 279 1.08 15.97 11.15
CA GLU A 279 0.71 17.26 10.61
C GLU A 279 1.54 17.50 9.35
N ALA A 280 0.84 17.67 8.22
CA ALA A 280 1.47 17.97 6.95
C ALA A 280 2.09 19.37 6.97
N LYS A 281 3.33 19.47 6.50
CA LYS A 281 4.04 20.73 6.32
C LYS A 281 3.86 21.17 4.88
N VAL A 282 2.88 22.03 4.64
CA VAL A 282 2.64 22.56 3.30
C VAL A 282 3.04 24.03 3.18
N SER A 283 3.46 24.43 1.98
CA SER A 283 3.64 25.84 1.65
C SER A 283 2.88 26.19 0.40
N THR A 284 2.26 27.38 0.39
CA THR A 284 1.46 27.84 -0.74
C THR A 284 2.20 28.94 -1.49
N ILE A 285 2.33 28.77 -2.80
CA ILE A 285 3.02 29.67 -3.71
C ILE A 285 2.02 30.15 -4.75
N THR A 286 1.97 31.46 -4.99
CA THR A 286 1.12 32.03 -6.04
C THR A 286 1.97 32.53 -7.19
N VAL A 287 1.69 32.06 -8.40
CA VAL A 287 2.30 32.57 -9.63
C VAL A 287 1.23 33.25 -10.51
N PRO A 288 1.57 34.31 -11.25
CA PRO A 288 0.60 34.96 -12.14
C PRO A 288 0.03 33.96 -13.16
N TRP A 289 -1.30 33.97 -13.35
CA TRP A 289 -1.93 33.14 -14.37
C TRP A 289 -1.56 33.67 -15.77
N ARG A 290 -0.73 32.93 -16.48
CA ARG A 290 -0.27 33.28 -17.83
C ARG A 290 0.12 32.03 -18.61
N SER A 291 -0.32 31.91 -19.86
CA SER A 291 0.10 30.83 -20.74
C SER A 291 1.62 30.85 -20.95
N GLY A 292 2.24 29.67 -20.88
CA GLY A 292 3.68 29.46 -20.90
C GLY A 292 4.20 28.85 -19.59
N PRO A 293 5.54 28.76 -19.44
CA PRO A 293 6.16 28.31 -18.21
C PRO A 293 5.83 29.24 -17.04
N ALA A 294 5.51 28.65 -15.89
CA ALA A 294 5.32 29.35 -14.63
C ALA A 294 6.48 29.00 -13.69
N SER A 295 7.08 30.03 -13.10
CA SER A 295 8.22 29.85 -12.21
C SER A 295 8.16 30.81 -11.03
N ALA A 296 8.68 30.34 -9.91
CA ALA A 296 8.95 31.11 -8.70
C ALA A 296 10.22 30.51 -8.05
N PRO A 297 11.00 31.27 -7.26
CA PRO A 297 12.14 30.74 -6.54
C PRO A 297 11.80 29.50 -5.69
N GLU A 298 10.62 29.49 -5.10
CA GLU A 298 10.09 28.42 -4.25
C GLU A 298 9.63 27.18 -5.05
N LEU A 299 9.47 27.32 -6.37
CA LEU A 299 9.19 26.21 -7.30
C LEU A 299 10.47 25.70 -7.97
N SER A 300 11.65 26.01 -7.42
CA SER A 300 12.92 25.50 -7.96
C SER A 300 12.92 23.97 -8.00
N GLY A 301 13.24 23.39 -9.16
CA GLY A 301 13.20 21.94 -9.38
C GLY A 301 11.82 21.40 -9.80
N CYS A 302 10.81 22.25 -9.90
CA CYS A 302 9.53 21.92 -10.52
C CYS A 302 9.46 22.49 -11.94
N ASP A 303 9.04 21.68 -12.90
CA ASP A 303 8.60 22.18 -14.19
C ASP A 303 7.09 22.43 -14.08
N LEU A 304 6.63 23.63 -14.38
CA LEU A 304 5.21 24.00 -14.35
C LEU A 304 4.90 24.87 -15.57
N ALA A 305 3.85 24.53 -16.31
CA ALA A 305 3.43 25.26 -17.48
C ALA A 305 1.90 25.31 -17.60
N ILE A 306 1.40 26.41 -18.15
CA ILE A 306 -0.01 26.62 -18.44
C ILE A 306 -0.17 26.72 -19.96
N THR A 307 -1.00 25.87 -20.55
CA THR A 307 -1.35 25.91 -21.97
C THR A 307 -2.79 26.36 -22.13
N ASP A 308 -3.05 27.27 -23.09
CA ASP A 308 -4.38 27.74 -23.47
C ASP A 308 -4.67 27.32 -24.92
N ASP A 309 -5.66 26.45 -25.09
CA ASP A 309 -6.09 25.92 -26.39
C ASP A 309 -7.41 26.54 -26.87
N GLY A 310 -7.67 27.80 -26.51
CA GLY A 310 -8.83 28.55 -27.00
C GLY A 310 -10.15 28.11 -26.36
N GLY A 311 -10.14 28.00 -25.02
CA GLY A 311 -11.31 27.58 -24.21
C GLY A 311 -11.07 26.35 -23.33
N SER A 312 -9.89 25.74 -23.46
CA SER A 312 -9.38 24.71 -22.55
C SER A 312 -8.03 25.17 -22.01
N PHE A 313 -7.85 25.06 -20.71
CA PHE A 313 -6.58 25.35 -20.04
C PHE A 313 -6.00 24.06 -19.49
N THR A 314 -4.72 23.85 -19.71
CA THR A 314 -4.01 22.67 -19.21
C THR A 314 -2.87 23.14 -18.33
N VAL A 315 -2.84 22.68 -17.08
CA VAL A 315 -1.70 22.85 -16.19
C VAL A 315 -0.89 21.55 -16.23
N GLU A 316 0.33 21.65 -16.71
CA GLU A 316 1.28 20.54 -16.77
C GLU A 316 2.38 20.79 -15.77
N TYR A 317 2.71 19.78 -14.98
CA TYR A 317 3.80 19.89 -14.03
C TYR A 317 4.56 18.60 -13.81
N ARG A 318 5.82 18.78 -13.39
CA ARG A 318 6.73 17.74 -12.94
C ARG A 318 7.39 18.21 -11.65
N GLY A 319 7.35 17.38 -10.63
CA GLY A 319 7.93 17.66 -9.32
C GLY A 319 7.24 16.84 -8.25
N ARG A 320 8.01 16.11 -7.44
CA ARG A 320 7.48 15.13 -6.47
C ARG A 320 6.71 15.73 -5.30
N ASN A 321 6.73 17.05 -5.17
CA ASN A 321 6.26 17.76 -3.99
C ASN A 321 5.07 18.68 -4.29
N ILE A 322 4.48 18.66 -5.49
CA ILE A 322 3.26 19.45 -5.75
C ILE A 322 2.06 18.63 -5.26
N ASP A 323 1.50 19.01 -4.12
CA ASP A 323 0.31 18.38 -3.54
C ASP A 323 -0.98 18.84 -4.23
N LYS A 324 -1.09 20.15 -4.45
CA LYS A 324 -2.34 20.75 -4.89
C LYS A 324 -2.14 21.95 -5.79
N ILE A 325 -3.02 22.08 -6.78
CA ILE A 325 -3.10 23.26 -7.64
C ILE A 325 -4.51 23.85 -7.61
N ARG A 326 -4.59 25.17 -7.52
CA ARG A 326 -5.83 25.95 -7.64
C ARG A 326 -5.64 27.15 -8.55
N VAL A 327 -6.73 27.60 -9.16
CA VAL A 327 -6.77 28.88 -9.88
C VAL A 327 -7.64 29.84 -9.10
N LEU A 328 -7.11 30.99 -8.74
CA LEU A 328 -7.81 32.02 -7.97
C LEU A 328 -8.05 33.25 -8.82
N ALA A 329 -9.25 33.83 -8.71
CA ALA A 329 -9.54 35.15 -9.23
C ALA A 329 -8.78 36.24 -8.44
N PRO A 330 -8.66 37.48 -8.96
CA PRO A 330 -7.99 38.59 -8.26
C PRO A 330 -8.53 38.90 -6.86
N ASN A 331 -9.79 38.54 -6.59
CA ASN A 331 -10.44 38.71 -5.30
C ASN A 331 -10.30 37.49 -4.36
N GLY A 332 -9.48 36.50 -4.74
CA GLY A 332 -9.23 35.28 -3.97
C GLY A 332 -10.29 34.18 -4.14
N VAL A 333 -11.32 34.39 -4.97
CA VAL A 333 -12.32 33.34 -5.24
C VAL A 333 -11.67 32.19 -6.00
N VAL A 334 -11.84 30.96 -5.50
CA VAL A 334 -11.39 29.73 -6.17
C VAL A 334 -12.22 29.51 -7.43
N LEU A 335 -11.58 29.67 -8.58
CA LEU A 335 -12.16 29.37 -9.90
C LEU A 335 -12.03 27.88 -10.23
N VAL A 336 -10.94 27.27 -9.75
CA VAL A 336 -10.60 25.87 -9.97
C VAL A 336 -9.95 25.31 -8.71
N ASP A 337 -10.41 24.13 -8.31
CA ASP A 337 -9.73 23.29 -7.34
C ASP A 337 -9.32 21.99 -8.04
N GLY A 338 -8.01 21.67 -8.06
CA GLY A 338 -7.43 20.54 -8.79
C GLY A 338 -8.08 19.17 -8.49
N TYR A 339 -8.70 19.02 -7.31
CA TYR A 339 -9.50 17.84 -6.95
C TYR A 339 -10.73 17.62 -7.85
N ARG A 340 -11.13 18.62 -8.64
CA ARG A 340 -12.28 18.56 -9.55
C ARG A 340 -11.87 18.46 -11.04
N LEU A 341 -10.60 18.20 -11.33
CA LEU A 341 -10.08 18.13 -12.69
C LEU A 341 -9.80 16.69 -13.13
N GLY A 342 -9.84 16.47 -14.44
CA GLY A 342 -9.28 15.26 -15.02
C GLY A 342 -7.76 15.28 -14.85
N LEU A 343 -7.25 14.34 -14.04
CA LEU A 343 -5.82 14.11 -13.85
C LEU A 343 -5.38 12.98 -14.78
N SER A 344 -4.34 13.22 -15.58
CA SER A 344 -3.61 12.17 -16.26
C SER A 344 -2.14 12.21 -15.84
N VAL A 345 -1.59 11.05 -15.52
CA VAL A 345 -0.19 10.88 -15.12
C VAL A 345 0.52 10.04 -16.17
N THR A 346 1.64 10.53 -16.70
CA THR A 346 2.48 9.81 -17.67
C THR A 346 3.95 9.93 -17.24
N GLY A 347 4.49 8.86 -16.65
CA GLY A 347 5.78 8.95 -15.95
C GLY A 347 5.70 9.98 -14.82
N ASP A 348 6.68 10.87 -14.73
CA ASP A 348 6.71 11.94 -13.70
C ASP A 348 5.83 13.16 -14.04
N TRP A 349 5.13 13.13 -15.18
CA TRP A 349 4.34 14.26 -15.63
C TRP A 349 2.89 14.14 -15.19
N HIS A 350 2.42 15.19 -14.51
CA HIS A 350 1.04 15.37 -14.14
C HIS A 350 0.42 16.41 -15.05
N ARG A 351 -0.78 16.10 -15.55
CA ARG A 351 -1.55 17.01 -16.39
C ARG A 351 -2.95 17.13 -15.84
N GLN A 352 -3.38 18.37 -15.62
CA GLN A 352 -4.74 18.70 -15.21
C GLN A 352 -5.36 19.64 -16.24
N THR A 353 -6.46 19.20 -16.86
CA THR A 353 -7.15 19.98 -17.89
C THR A 353 -8.49 20.50 -17.37
N TRP A 354 -8.73 21.78 -17.61
CA TRP A 354 -9.91 22.52 -17.21
C TRP A 354 -10.55 23.25 -18.40
N ARG A 355 -11.88 23.17 -18.53
CA ARG A 355 -12.66 23.83 -19.59
C ARG A 355 -13.72 24.75 -19.00
N PRO A 356 -13.38 25.99 -18.61
CA PRO A 356 -14.37 26.89 -18.05
C PRO A 356 -15.33 27.45 -19.09
N ALA A 357 -16.48 27.94 -18.61
CA ALA A 357 -17.42 28.69 -19.44
C ALA A 357 -16.88 30.05 -19.93
N ALA A 358 -15.92 30.62 -19.21
CA ALA A 358 -15.24 31.88 -19.55
C ALA A 358 -13.77 31.82 -19.10
N PRO A 359 -12.84 32.51 -19.80
CA PRO A 359 -11.44 32.55 -19.39
C PRO A 359 -11.27 33.19 -18.01
N PRO A 360 -10.20 32.84 -17.26
CA PRO A 360 -9.88 33.48 -15.99
C PRO A 360 -9.81 35.02 -16.14
N PRO A 361 -10.37 35.79 -15.20
CA PRO A 361 -10.28 37.25 -15.22
C PRO A 361 -8.81 37.71 -15.15
N SER A 362 -8.53 38.87 -15.73
CA SER A 362 -7.21 39.49 -15.66
C SER A 362 -6.77 39.68 -14.19
N GLY A 363 -5.53 39.30 -13.88
CA GLY A 363 -4.99 39.30 -12.51
C GLY A 363 -5.27 38.01 -11.72
N SER A 364 -5.85 36.98 -12.34
CA SER A 364 -5.93 35.65 -11.73
C SER A 364 -4.53 35.10 -11.44
N VAL A 365 -4.44 34.19 -10.46
CA VAL A 365 -3.20 33.53 -10.07
C VAL A 365 -3.38 32.02 -10.06
N LEU A 366 -2.30 31.30 -10.32
CA LEU A 366 -2.18 29.88 -10.05
C LEU A 366 -1.58 29.73 -8.65
N GLU A 367 -2.35 29.15 -7.75
CA GLU A 367 -1.91 28.79 -6.40
C GLU A 367 -1.42 27.33 -6.43
N VAL A 368 -0.17 27.12 -6.03
CA VAL A 368 0.50 25.83 -5.98
C VAL A 368 0.81 25.54 -4.52
N THR A 369 0.29 24.43 -4.00
CA THR A 369 0.62 23.93 -2.66
C THR A 369 1.71 22.88 -2.80
N MET A 370 2.81 23.13 -2.12
CA MET A 370 3.95 22.22 -2.03
C MET A 370 3.86 21.40 -0.75
N ASP A 371 4.08 20.10 -0.84
CA ASP A 371 4.37 19.21 0.26
C ASP A 371 5.86 19.33 0.64
N ASN A 372 6.11 19.76 1.88
CA ASN A 372 7.44 19.88 2.47
C ASN A 372 7.68 18.81 3.54
N GLY A 373 6.92 17.72 3.51
CA GLY A 373 6.98 16.63 4.47
C GLY A 373 5.93 16.75 5.58
N TYR A 374 6.18 16.09 6.70
CA TYR A 374 5.27 16.07 7.83
C TYR A 374 6.03 15.97 9.15
N ARG A 375 5.33 16.24 10.25
CA ARG A 375 5.81 15.98 11.61
C ARG A 375 4.82 15.12 12.37
N HIS A 376 5.30 14.27 13.28
CA HIS A 376 4.40 13.55 14.18
C HIS A 376 3.81 14.48 15.24
N THR A 377 2.56 14.22 15.62
CA THR A 377 1.82 14.99 16.64
C THR A 377 1.62 14.25 17.95
#